data_AF-K1GPE2-F1
#
_entry.id   AF-K1GPE2-F1
#
_cell.length_a   1.000
_cell.length_b   1.000
_cell.length_c   1.000
_cell.angle_alpha   90.00
_cell.angle_beta   90.00
_cell.angle_gamma   90.00
#
_symmetry.space_group_name_H-M   'P 1'
#
loop_
_entity.id
_entity.type
_entity.pdbx_description
1 polymer ?
#
loop_
_entity_poly.entity_id
_entity_poly.type
_entity_poly.pdbx_seq_one_letter_code
_entity_poly.pdbx_strand_id
1 'polypeptide(L)' 'MKKKAKKVVLFLVEGASDLTSLEFIDFINNKDFKVLGDYKATWDFIKKDLNSVNRYSNFWLFFENLK' A
#
# COMPACT_ATOMS: atom_id res chain seq x y z
N MET A 1 -6.18 -21.02 -23.63
CA MET A 1 -5.86 -19.71 -23.02
C MET A 1 -6.35 -19.73 -21.57
N LYS A 2 -5.49 -19.53 -20.56
CA LYS A 2 -5.94 -19.48 -19.15
C LYS A 2 -6.68 -18.16 -18.91
N LYS A 3 -7.92 -18.23 -18.42
CA LYS A 3 -8.72 -17.06 -18.06
C LYS A 3 -8.07 -16.41 -16.84
N LYS A 4 -7.60 -15.15 -16.95
CA LYS A 4 -7.05 -14.40 -15.81
C LYS A 4 -8.17 -14.19 -14.78
N ALA A 5 -7.95 -14.62 -13.54
CA ALA A 5 -8.93 -14.43 -12.47
C ALA A 5 -9.09 -12.94 -12.16
N LYS A 6 -10.34 -12.48 -11.97
CA LYS A 6 -10.60 -11.12 -11.50
C LYS A 6 -10.37 -11.06 -10.00
N LYS A 7 -9.53 -10.12 -9.54
CA LYS A 7 -9.35 -9.79 -8.13
C LYS A 7 -10.25 -8.59 -7.80
N VAL A 8 -11.00 -8.67 -6.71
CA VAL A 8 -11.84 -7.58 -6.19
C VAL A 8 -11.32 -7.23 -4.80
N VAL A 9 -11.11 -5.94 -4.54
CA VAL A 9 -10.77 -5.42 -3.21
C VAL A 9 -11.96 -4.60 -2.73
N LEU A 10 -12.47 -4.93 -1.55
CA LEU A 10 -13.54 -4.20 -0.89
C LEU A 10 -12.94 -3.36 0.24
N PHE A 11 -13.12 -2.04 0.16
CA PHE A 11 -12.85 -1.14 1.28
C PHE A 11 -14.15 -0.94 2.04
N LEU A 12 -14.16 -1.37 3.30
CA LEU A 12 -15.25 -1.08 4.22
C LEU A 12 -14.87 0.22 4.94
N VAL A 13 -15.66 1.25 4.71
CA VAL A 13 -15.52 2.59 5.26
C VAL A 13 -16.84 2.97 5.91
N GLU A 14 -16.77 3.86 6.90
CA GLU A 14 -17.95 4.42 7.54
C GLU A 14 -17.81 5.93 7.72
N GLY A 15 -18.94 6.63 7.62
CA GLY A 15 -19.03 8.06 7.89
C GLY A 15 -18.32 8.91 6.83
N ALA A 16 -17.63 9.98 7.26
CA ALA A 16 -17.01 10.94 6.34
C ALA A 16 -15.95 10.33 5.41
N SER A 17 -15.39 9.16 5.77
CA SER A 17 -14.40 8.45 4.96
C SER A 17 -14.99 7.81 3.69
N ASP A 18 -16.31 7.66 3.59
CA ASP A 18 -16.98 7.08 2.42
C ASP A 18 -16.68 7.88 1.14
N LEU A 19 -16.64 9.21 1.27
CA LEU A 19 -16.43 10.15 0.16
C LEU A 19 -14.98 10.19 -0.33
N THR A 20 -14.02 9.83 0.53
CA THR A 20 -12.58 9.99 0.27
C THR A 20 -11.80 8.68 0.35
N SER A 21 -12.50 7.54 0.50
CA SER A 21 -11.89 6.22 0.70
C SER A 21 -10.86 5.82 -0.37
N LEU A 22 -11.00 6.33 -1.60
CA LEU A 22 -10.03 6.11 -2.68
C LEU A 22 -8.76 6.97 -2.54
N GLU A 23 -8.85 8.14 -1.92
CA GLU A 23 -7.69 9.02 -1.65
C GLU A 23 -6.66 8.33 -0.74
N PHE A 24 -7.06 7.33 0.04
CA PHE A 24 -6.15 6.49 0.83
C PHE A 24 -5.11 5.79 -0.04
N ILE A 25 -5.48 5.35 -1.25
CA ILE A 25 -4.54 4.68 -2.16
C ILE A 25 -3.48 5.66 -2.64
N ASP A 26 -3.88 6.91 -2.94
CA ASP A 26 -2.95 7.96 -3.33
C ASP A 26 -2.06 8.38 -2.16
N PHE A 27 -2.63 8.49 -0.96
CA PHE A 27 -1.92 8.79 0.27
C PHE A 27 -0.80 7.77 0.56
N ILE A 28 -1.11 6.47 0.51
CA ILE A 28 -0.10 5.44 0.83
C ILE A 28 0.95 5.28 -0.28
N ASN A 29 0.62 5.70 -1.50
CA ASN A 29 1.55 5.69 -2.62
C ASN A 29 2.40 6.99 -2.70
N ASN A 30 2.21 7.93 -1.77
CA ASN A 30 3.01 9.14 -1.69
C ASN A 30 4.49 8.81 -1.42
N LYS A 31 5.39 9.44 -2.20
CA LYS A 31 6.84 9.31 -2.12
C LYS A 31 7.43 9.56 -0.71
N ASP A 32 6.76 10.34 0.12
CA ASP A 32 7.23 10.68 1.47
C ASP A 32 7.16 9.48 2.43
N PHE A 33 6.25 8.53 2.16
CA PHE A 33 6.07 7.30 2.94
C PHE A 33 6.49 6.04 2.18
N LYS A 34 6.46 6.10 0.84
CA LYS A 34 6.69 4.97 -0.04
C LYS A 34 8.15 4.51 -0.03
N VAL A 35 8.37 3.24 0.33
CA VAL A 35 9.69 2.59 0.19
C VAL A 35 9.74 1.77 -1.09
N LEU A 36 10.70 2.07 -1.97
CA LEU A 36 10.90 1.32 -3.21
C LEU A 36 11.61 -0.02 -2.96
N GLY A 37 11.32 -1.01 -3.81
CA GLY A 37 11.90 -2.35 -3.74
C GLY A 37 10.84 -3.44 -3.56
N ASP A 38 11.26 -4.70 -3.52
CA ASP A 38 10.37 -5.81 -3.21
C ASP A 38 10.03 -5.87 -1.70
N TYR A 39 9.17 -6.82 -1.31
CA TYR A 39 8.81 -6.97 0.10
C TYR A 39 10.02 -7.21 1.00
N LYS A 40 11.03 -7.97 0.55
CA LYS A 40 12.19 -8.27 1.38
C LYS A 40 13.03 -7.01 1.61
N ALA A 41 13.43 -6.33 0.54
CA ALA A 41 14.24 -5.12 0.60
C ALA A 41 13.55 -4.00 1.39
N THR A 42 12.25 -3.81 1.17
CA THR A 42 11.48 -2.79 1.89
C THR A 42 11.32 -3.12 3.38
N TRP A 43 11.12 -4.39 3.74
CA TRP A 43 11.10 -4.80 5.14
C TRP A 43 12.45 -4.65 5.82
N ASP A 44 13.54 -4.98 5.14
CA ASP A 44 14.90 -4.80 5.64
C ASP A 44 15.17 -3.30 5.95
N PHE A 45 14.63 -2.39 5.15
CA PHE A 45 14.68 -0.94 5.41
C PHE A 45 13.76 -0.49 6.56
N ILE A 46 12.49 -0.89 6.56
CA ILE A 46 11.48 -0.39 7.54
C ILE A 46 11.83 -0.80 8.97
N LYS A 47 12.40 -2.00 9.17
CA LYS A 47 12.79 -2.51 10.50
C LYS A 47 14.04 -1.84 11.06
N LYS A 48 14.78 -1.11 10.23
CA LYS A 48 16.02 -0.46 10.62
C LYS A 48 15.73 0.88 11.30
N ASP A 49 16.46 1.17 12.38
CA ASP A 49 16.43 2.44 13.11
C ASP A 49 14.99 2.87 13.48
N LEU A 50 14.61 4.11 13.14
CA LEU A 50 13.29 4.68 13.40
C LEU A 50 12.42 4.74 12.13
N ASN A 51 12.73 3.95 11.10
CA ASN A 51 12.03 4.05 9.82
C ASN A 51 10.53 3.72 9.92
N SER A 52 10.16 2.77 10.79
CA SER A 52 8.75 2.50 11.11
C SER A 52 8.06 3.69 11.78
N VAL A 53 8.73 4.37 12.71
CA VAL A 53 8.22 5.58 13.39
C VAL A 53 8.07 6.74 12.42
N ASN A 54 8.99 6.84 11.45
CA ASN A 54 8.95 7.82 10.36
C ASN A 54 7.88 7.49 9.29
N ARG A 55 7.04 6.48 9.53
CA ARG A 55 5.89 6.09 8.69
C ARG A 55 6.27 5.61 7.30
N TYR A 56 7.50 5.14 7.12
CA TYR A 56 7.86 4.46 5.88
C TYR A 56 7.09 3.15 5.76
N SER A 57 6.52 2.91 4.59
CA SER A 57 5.60 1.80 4.32
C SER A 57 5.86 1.17 2.96
N ASN A 58 5.66 -0.14 2.91
CA ASN A 58 5.67 -0.94 1.69
C ASN A 58 4.26 -1.32 1.24
N PHE A 59 3.21 -0.78 1.88
CA PHE A 59 1.84 -1.21 1.63
C PHE A 59 1.38 -0.93 0.18
N TRP A 60 2.00 0.02 -0.51
CA TRP A 60 1.80 0.23 -1.95
C TRP A 60 2.08 -1.04 -2.80
N LEU A 61 2.98 -1.94 -2.36
CA LEU A 61 3.26 -3.22 -3.02
C LEU A 61 2.06 -4.14 -3.05
N PHE A 62 1.15 -4.05 -2.08
CA PHE A 62 -0.09 -4.82 -2.10
C PHE A 62 -0.89 -4.50 -3.37
N PHE A 63 -1.10 -3.22 -3.67
CA PHE A 63 -1.83 -2.77 -4.85
C PHE A 63 -1.10 -3.05 -6.16
N GLU A 64 0.22 -2.98 -6.18
CA GLU A 64 1.01 -3.36 -7.36
C GLU A 64 0.85 -4.84 -7.69
N ASN A 65 0.89 -5.73 -6.69
CA ASN A 65 0.74 -7.17 -6.86
C ASN A 65 -0.71 -7.64 -7.18
N LEU A 66 -1.68 -6.72 -7.12
CA LEU A 66 -3.05 -6.99 -7.55
C LEU A 66 -3.24 -6.87 -9.07
N LYS A 67 -2.39 -6.10 -9.76
CA LYS A 67 -2.43 -5.91 -11.23
C LYS A 67 -2.19 -7.23 -11.98
#